data_AF-A0A3A3FX39-F1
#
_entry.id   AF-A0A3A3FX39-F1
#
_cell.length_a   1.000
_cell.length_b   1.000
_cell.length_c   1.000
_cell.angle_alpha   90.00
_cell.angle_beta   90.00
_cell.angle_gamma   90.00
#
_symmetry.space_group_name_H-M   'P 1'
#
loop_
_entity.id
_entity.type
_entity.pdbx_description
1 polymer ?
#
loop_
_entity_poly.entity_id
_entity_poly.type
_entity_poly.pdbx_seq_one_letter_code
_entity_poly.pdbx_strand_id
1 'polypeptide(L)'
;MANRIASLMGSALVFITALWPPAVLGQPSEPELGERIFVEGTNRFRAIDGPRDAAKGLQLLLESASLKYHLAPFGLCVALSAEPEITNLVEAYAWCQVAARKPNKYAAQADSRAKEVLGKLLVHEGMEAVSAAKRREKEYESK
;
A
#
# COMPACT_ATOMS: atom_id res chain seq x y z
N MET A 1 55.58 30.21 -56.71
CA MET A 1 55.30 31.33 -55.78
C MET A 1 54.58 30.77 -54.57
N ALA A 2 55.11 31.07 -53.40
CA ALA A 2 54.58 30.69 -52.09
C ALA A 2 53.26 31.41 -51.78
N ASN A 3 52.36 30.78 -51.03
CA ASN A 3 52.05 31.26 -49.68
C ASN A 3 51.18 30.27 -48.89
N ARG A 4 51.62 30.00 -47.65
CA ARG A 4 50.86 29.39 -46.55
C ARG A 4 50.15 30.48 -45.78
N ILE A 5 48.86 30.33 -45.46
CA ILE A 5 48.14 30.97 -44.33
C ILE A 5 46.89 30.10 -44.08
N ALA A 6 46.40 29.74 -42.91
CA ALA A 6 46.89 29.59 -41.55
C ALA A 6 45.80 28.77 -40.83
N SER A 7 46.20 27.92 -39.89
CA SER A 7 45.33 27.28 -38.90
C SER A 7 44.70 28.33 -38.00
N LEU A 8 43.42 28.21 -37.64
CA LEU A 8 42.84 28.75 -36.41
C LEU A 8 41.56 28.00 -36.02
N MET A 9 41.73 27.17 -34.98
CA MET A 9 40.80 26.89 -33.88
C MET A 9 39.35 27.38 -34.05
N GLY A 10 38.41 26.44 -34.13
CA GLY A 10 36.97 26.68 -33.99
C GLY A 10 36.38 25.67 -33.02
N SER A 11 36.19 26.12 -31.78
CA SER A 11 35.71 25.41 -30.60
C SER A 11 34.60 24.37 -30.85
N ALA A 12 34.87 23.13 -30.43
CA ALA A 12 33.85 22.19 -30.03
C ALA A 12 33.20 22.70 -28.73
N LEU A 13 32.16 23.53 -28.86
CA LEU A 13 31.24 23.82 -27.78
C LEU A 13 30.08 22.85 -27.89
N VAL A 14 30.21 21.79 -27.08
CA VAL A 14 29.19 20.83 -26.71
C VAL A 14 27.88 21.58 -26.41
N PHE A 15 26.86 21.34 -27.23
CA PHE A 15 25.48 21.63 -26.85
C PHE A 15 25.13 20.71 -25.68
N ILE A 16 25.41 21.16 -24.45
CA ILE A 16 24.74 20.63 -23.27
C ILE A 16 23.32 21.17 -23.35
N THR A 17 22.47 20.46 -24.10
CA THR A 17 21.03 20.56 -23.89
C THR A 17 20.78 19.94 -22.53
N ALA A 18 20.76 20.79 -21.50
CA ALA A 18 20.12 20.47 -20.25
C ALA A 18 18.63 20.24 -20.55
N LEU A 19 18.30 19.02 -20.96
CA LEU A 19 16.96 18.46 -20.85
C LEU A 19 16.71 18.31 -19.34
N TRP A 20 16.40 19.42 -18.69
CA TRP A 20 15.60 19.35 -17.48
C TRP A 20 14.25 18.77 -17.89
N PRO A 21 13.82 17.63 -17.33
CA PRO A 21 12.43 17.24 -17.50
C PRO A 21 11.57 18.39 -16.95
N PRO A 22 10.50 18.78 -17.68
CA PRO A 22 9.61 19.82 -17.18
C PRO A 22 9.13 19.39 -15.80
N ALA A 23 9.21 20.31 -14.84
CA ALA A 23 8.66 20.12 -13.51
C ALA A 23 7.24 19.55 -13.67
N VAL A 24 7.06 18.30 -13.23
CA VAL A 24 5.74 17.67 -13.12
C VAL A 24 5.01 18.42 -12.02
N LEU A 25 4.29 19.47 -12.42
CA LEU A 25 3.46 20.26 -11.54
C LEU A 25 2.30 19.39 -11.04
N GLY A 26 2.31 19.02 -9.75
CA GLY A 26 1.11 18.69 -9.00
C GLY A 26 0.71 17.22 -8.86
N GLN A 27 1.53 16.23 -9.24
CA GLN A 27 1.22 14.85 -8.89
C GLN A 27 1.66 14.55 -7.44
N PRO A 28 0.78 14.01 -6.58
CA PRO A 28 1.15 13.62 -5.23
C PRO A 28 2.22 12.53 -5.28
N SER A 29 3.12 12.54 -4.31
CA SER A 29 4.06 11.42 -4.14
C SER A 29 3.30 10.12 -3.86
N GLU A 30 3.88 8.95 -4.18
CA GLU A 30 3.23 7.65 -3.91
C GLU A 30 2.76 7.51 -2.46
N PRO A 31 3.52 7.95 -1.43
CA PRO A 31 3.06 7.91 -0.04
C PRO A 31 1.82 8.79 0.23
N GLU A 32 1.78 10.00 -0.31
CA GLU A 32 0.63 10.91 -0.15
C GLU A 32 -0.60 10.39 -0.89
N LEU A 33 -0.41 9.78 -2.06
CA LEU A 33 -1.49 9.12 -2.79
C LEU A 33 -2.02 7.92 -2.00
N GLY A 34 -1.14 7.09 -1.46
CA GLY A 34 -1.50 5.94 -0.63
C GLY A 34 -2.29 6.33 0.62
N GLU A 35 -1.90 7.42 1.29
CA GLU A 35 -2.64 7.99 2.42
C GLU A 35 -4.03 8.50 2.01
N ARG A 36 -4.13 9.27 0.93
CA ARG A 36 -5.42 9.80 0.45
C ARG A 36 -6.40 8.67 0.11
N ILE A 37 -5.92 7.65 -0.58
CA ILE A 37 -6.72 6.47 -0.93
C ILE A 37 -7.12 5.69 0.33
N PHE A 38 -6.23 5.59 1.33
CA PHE A 38 -6.56 4.98 2.61
C PHE A 38 -7.71 5.71 3.29
N VAL A 39 -7.61 7.03 3.44
CA VAL A 39 -8.64 7.87 4.09
C VAL A 39 -9.98 7.72 3.38
N GLU A 40 -9.97 7.84 2.05
CA GLU A 40 -11.17 7.65 1.22
C GLU A 40 -11.77 6.26 1.44
N GLY A 41 -10.96 5.21 1.44
CA GLY A 41 -11.40 3.84 1.73
C GLY A 41 -12.05 3.72 3.12
N THR A 42 -11.45 4.32 4.15
CA THR A 42 -12.03 4.32 5.50
C THR A 42 -13.35 5.09 5.60
N ASN A 43 -13.50 6.17 4.82
CA ASN A 43 -14.72 6.97 4.78
C ASN A 43 -15.89 6.17 4.20
N ARG A 44 -15.64 5.29 3.22
CA ARG A 44 -16.67 4.39 2.65
C ARG A 44 -17.27 3.43 3.66
N PHE A 45 -16.52 3.00 4.67
CA PHE A 45 -17.07 2.21 5.77
C PHE A 45 -17.92 3.06 6.73
N ARG A 46 -17.52 4.32 6.94
CA ARG A 46 -18.15 5.21 7.93
C ARG A 46 -19.29 6.06 7.37
N ALA A 47 -19.57 5.96 6.07
CA ALA A 47 -20.47 6.87 5.35
C ALA A 47 -20.12 8.36 5.57
N ILE A 48 -18.82 8.65 5.66
CA ILE A 48 -18.33 10.03 5.70
C ILE A 48 -18.26 10.47 4.24
N ASP A 49 -18.97 11.55 3.91
CA ASP A 49 -19.02 12.15 2.57
C ASP A 49 -19.55 11.22 1.46
N GLY A 50 -20.52 10.37 1.79
CA GLY A 50 -21.22 9.53 0.80
C GLY A 50 -21.93 8.33 1.42
N PRO A 51 -22.67 7.54 0.62
CA PRO A 51 -23.27 6.31 1.12
C PRO A 51 -22.20 5.31 1.57
N ARG A 52 -22.55 4.49 2.56
CA ARG A 52 -21.72 3.36 2.98
C ARG A 52 -21.53 2.39 1.81
N ASP A 53 -20.29 2.01 1.54
CA ASP A 53 -19.93 1.02 0.53
C ASP A 53 -18.69 0.23 0.99
N ALA A 54 -18.93 -0.90 1.67
CA ALA A 54 -17.88 -1.73 2.23
C ALA A 54 -16.99 -2.36 1.14
N ALA A 55 -17.56 -2.72 -0.01
CA ALA A 55 -16.80 -3.31 -1.11
C ALA A 55 -15.84 -2.29 -1.72
N LYS A 56 -16.31 -1.06 -1.96
CA LYS A 56 -15.44 0.02 -2.43
C LYS A 56 -14.39 0.40 -1.39
N GLY A 57 -14.77 0.45 -0.11
CA GLY A 57 -13.84 0.67 0.99
C GLY A 57 -12.70 -0.35 0.99
N LEU A 58 -13.02 -1.63 0.87
CA LEU A 58 -12.02 -2.70 0.81
C LEU A 58 -11.10 -2.55 -0.40
N GLN A 59 -11.66 -2.28 -1.58
CA GLN A 59 -10.87 -2.07 -2.79
C GLN A 59 -9.82 -0.97 -2.61
N LEU A 60 -10.23 0.17 -2.05
CA LEU A 60 -9.34 1.31 -1.81
C LEU A 60 -8.27 0.99 -0.76
N LEU A 61 -8.61 0.26 0.31
CA LEU A 61 -7.60 -0.18 1.29
C LEU A 61 -6.54 -1.11 0.66
N LEU A 62 -6.94 -2.00 -0.25
CA LEU A 62 -6.01 -2.86 -0.99
C LEU A 62 -5.11 -2.05 -1.93
N GLU A 63 -5.67 -1.05 -2.61
CA GLU A 63 -4.92 -0.13 -3.47
C GLU A 63 -3.90 0.68 -2.66
N SER A 64 -4.31 1.23 -1.50
CA SER A 64 -3.41 1.91 -0.57
C SER A 64 -2.28 1.02 -0.07
N ALA A 65 -2.57 -0.26 0.22
CA ALA A 65 -1.54 -1.24 0.60
C ALA A 65 -0.55 -1.52 -0.54
N SER A 66 -1.02 -1.54 -1.80
CA SER A 66 -0.15 -1.71 -2.97
C SER A 66 0.80 -0.52 -3.17
N LEU A 67 0.37 0.68 -2.77
CA LEU A 67 1.18 1.89 -2.69
C LEU A 67 2.06 1.95 -1.42
N LYS A 68 2.13 0.85 -0.67
CA LYS A 68 2.95 0.69 0.54
C LYS A 68 2.63 1.69 1.64
N TYR A 69 1.41 2.24 1.69
CA TYR A 69 1.01 3.10 2.79
C TYR A 69 1.02 2.32 4.11
N HIS A 70 1.81 2.80 5.07
CA HIS A 70 2.18 2.06 6.27
C HIS A 70 1.01 1.64 7.18
N LEU A 71 -0.13 2.35 7.16
CA LEU A 71 -1.31 2.00 7.95
C LEU A 71 -2.32 1.10 7.21
N ALA A 72 -2.17 0.91 5.91
CA ALA A 72 -3.09 0.10 5.11
C ALA A 72 -3.22 -1.35 5.61
N PRO A 73 -2.14 -2.06 6.01
CA PRO A 73 -2.26 -3.39 6.60
C PRO A 73 -3.16 -3.43 7.83
N PHE A 74 -3.09 -2.41 8.70
CA PHE A 74 -3.94 -2.34 9.88
C PHE A 74 -5.40 -2.05 9.50
N GLY A 75 -5.64 -1.17 8.52
CA GLY A 75 -6.99 -0.94 7.98
C GLY A 75 -7.62 -2.21 7.42
N LEU A 76 -6.86 -2.99 6.63
CA LEU A 76 -7.30 -4.26 6.04
C LEU A 76 -7.59 -5.31 7.12
N CYS A 77 -6.69 -5.42 8.12
CA CYS A 77 -6.89 -6.23 9.31
C CYS A 77 -8.27 -5.91 9.94
N VAL A 78 -8.57 -4.63 10.17
CA VAL A 78 -9.85 -4.17 10.76
C VAL A 78 -11.03 -4.53 9.87
N ALA A 79 -11.03 -4.04 8.63
CA ALA A 79 -12.15 -4.19 7.71
C ALA A 79 -12.57 -5.66 7.53
N LEU A 80 -11.60 -6.55 7.23
CA LEU A 80 -11.87 -7.95 6.93
C LEU A 80 -12.28 -8.79 8.15
N SER A 81 -12.08 -8.27 9.37
CA SER A 81 -12.41 -8.98 10.63
C SER A 81 -13.72 -8.53 11.28
N ALA A 82 -14.24 -7.37 10.88
CA ALA A 82 -15.28 -6.66 11.62
C ALA A 82 -16.45 -6.19 10.75
N GLU A 83 -16.25 -5.99 9.44
CA GLU A 83 -17.30 -5.52 8.53
C GLU A 83 -18.07 -6.74 7.97
N PRO A 84 -19.33 -6.98 8.37
CA PRO A 84 -20.05 -8.21 8.04
C PRO A 84 -20.17 -8.48 6.55
N GLU A 85 -20.28 -7.43 5.73
CA GLU A 85 -20.49 -7.51 4.28
C GLU A 85 -19.27 -8.01 3.51
N ILE A 86 -18.07 -7.90 4.11
CA ILE A 86 -16.80 -8.24 3.47
C ILE A 86 -15.90 -9.11 4.37
N THR A 87 -16.45 -9.66 5.44
CA THR A 87 -15.66 -10.43 6.42
C THR A 87 -14.97 -11.61 5.73
N ASN A 88 -13.67 -11.73 5.95
CA ASN A 88 -12.86 -12.85 5.52
C ASN A 88 -11.77 -13.08 6.56
N LEU A 89 -11.99 -14.06 7.45
CA LEU A 89 -11.13 -14.28 8.60
C LEU A 89 -9.73 -14.78 8.21
N VAL A 90 -9.60 -15.52 7.11
CA VAL A 90 -8.32 -15.98 6.57
C VAL A 90 -7.45 -14.79 6.15
N GLU A 91 -7.99 -13.90 5.33
CA GLU A 91 -7.28 -12.70 4.88
C GLU A 91 -7.08 -11.69 6.02
N ALA A 92 -8.07 -11.55 6.92
CA ALA A 92 -7.96 -10.69 8.09
C ALA A 92 -6.78 -11.08 8.99
N TYR A 93 -6.64 -12.38 9.30
CA TYR A 93 -5.53 -12.88 10.11
C TYR A 93 -4.19 -12.54 9.46
N ALA A 94 -4.05 -12.77 8.15
CA ALA A 94 -2.82 -12.49 7.42
C ALA A 94 -2.45 -11.00 7.48
N TRP A 95 -3.40 -10.10 7.20
CA TRP A 95 -3.17 -8.65 7.29
C TRP A 95 -2.89 -8.17 8.72
N CYS A 96 -3.53 -8.76 9.73
CA CYS A 96 -3.23 -8.43 11.12
C CYS A 96 -1.80 -8.81 11.50
N GLN A 97 -1.29 -9.96 11.05
CA GLN A 97 0.10 -10.33 11.29
C GLN A 97 1.10 -9.40 10.59
N VAL A 98 0.82 -9.02 9.35
CA VAL A 98 1.63 -8.03 8.61
C VAL A 98 1.65 -6.69 9.37
N ALA A 99 0.50 -6.24 9.86
CA ALA A 99 0.40 -4.99 10.62
C ALA A 99 1.10 -5.06 11.99
N ALA A 100 1.07 -6.21 12.66
CA ALA A 100 1.70 -6.44 13.96
C ALA A 100 3.23 -6.41 13.90
N ARG A 101 3.83 -6.81 12.76
CA ARG A 101 5.29 -6.82 12.58
C ARG A 101 5.88 -5.49 12.14
N LYS A 102 5.08 -4.58 11.59
CA LYS A 102 5.55 -3.25 11.19
C LYS A 102 5.63 -2.35 12.42
N PRO A 103 6.73 -1.60 12.63
CA PRO A 103 6.85 -0.69 13.76
C PRO A 103 5.90 0.51 13.58
N ASN A 104 4.71 0.41 14.15
CA ASN A 104 3.69 1.46 14.14
C ASN A 104 2.86 1.42 15.43
N LYS A 105 2.13 2.50 15.72
CA LYS A 105 1.34 2.64 16.96
C LYS A 105 0.21 1.63 17.13
N TYR A 106 -0.19 0.93 16.08
CA TYR A 106 -1.25 -0.07 16.07
C TYR A 106 -0.73 -1.52 16.09
N ALA A 107 0.58 -1.75 16.11
CA ALA A 107 1.17 -3.09 16.06
C ALA A 107 0.63 -4.02 17.16
N ALA A 108 0.58 -3.54 18.41
CA ALA A 108 0.05 -4.33 19.54
C ALA A 108 -1.46 -4.62 19.38
N GLN A 109 -2.22 -3.67 18.83
CA GLN A 109 -3.64 -3.86 18.57
C GLN A 109 -3.88 -4.87 17.44
N ALA A 110 -3.03 -4.84 16.40
CA ALA A 110 -3.06 -5.81 15.31
C ALA A 110 -2.74 -7.22 15.81
N ASP A 111 -1.76 -7.39 16.69
CA ASP A 111 -1.41 -8.68 17.31
C ASP A 111 -2.58 -9.23 18.15
N SER A 112 -3.20 -8.40 18.99
CA SER A 112 -4.39 -8.80 19.75
C SER A 112 -5.52 -9.28 18.84
N ARG A 113 -5.80 -8.53 17.76
CA ARG A 113 -6.82 -8.90 16.79
C ARG A 113 -6.45 -10.15 15.98
N ALA A 114 -5.16 -10.37 15.67
CA ALA A 114 -4.72 -11.60 15.02
C ALA A 114 -5.06 -12.84 15.88
N LYS A 115 -4.86 -12.76 17.20
CA LYS A 115 -5.25 -13.82 18.15
C LYS A 115 -6.75 -14.06 18.19
N GLU A 116 -7.54 -12.98 18.23
CA GLU A 116 -9.01 -13.07 18.19
C GLU A 116 -9.51 -13.72 16.89
N VAL A 117 -9.00 -13.27 15.73
CA VAL A 117 -9.37 -13.82 14.42
C VAL A 117 -8.96 -15.29 14.32
N LEU A 118 -7.77 -15.66 14.82
CA LEU A 118 -7.31 -17.04 14.86
C LEU A 118 -8.23 -17.94 15.70
N GLY A 119 -8.69 -17.43 16.86
CA GLY A 119 -9.69 -18.11 17.68
C GLY A 119 -11.01 -18.31 16.95
N LYS A 120 -11.50 -17.28 16.25
CA LYS A 120 -12.72 -17.39 15.42
C LYS A 120 -12.56 -18.41 14.29
N LEU A 121 -11.44 -18.39 13.56
CA LEU A 121 -11.14 -19.39 12.52
C LEU A 121 -11.20 -20.81 13.08
N LEU A 122 -10.54 -21.04 14.22
CA LEU A 122 -10.52 -22.37 14.84
C LEU A 122 -11.92 -22.86 15.21
N VAL A 123 -12.76 -21.98 15.75
CA VAL A 123 -14.12 -22.32 16.20
C VAL A 123 -15.09 -22.50 15.03
N HIS A 124 -15.03 -21.65 14.02
CA HIS A 124 -16.05 -21.59 12.96
C HIS A 124 -15.66 -22.33 11.69
N GLU A 125 -14.37 -22.40 11.35
CA GLU A 125 -13.87 -22.92 10.07
C GLU A 125 -12.86 -24.07 10.21
N GLY A 126 -12.35 -24.30 11.43
CA GLY A 126 -11.48 -25.43 11.77
C GLY A 126 -10.00 -25.25 11.38
N MET A 127 -9.24 -26.33 11.53
CA MET A 127 -7.77 -26.33 11.41
C MET A 127 -7.26 -26.10 9.98
N GLU A 128 -8.04 -26.46 8.95
CA GLU A 128 -7.67 -26.22 7.56
C GLU A 128 -7.67 -24.72 7.24
N ALA A 129 -8.67 -23.97 7.72
CA ALA A 129 -8.74 -22.52 7.55
C ALA A 129 -7.61 -21.80 8.32
N VAL A 130 -7.28 -22.26 9.52
CA VAL A 130 -6.09 -21.81 10.26
C VAL A 130 -4.81 -22.00 9.44
N SER A 131 -4.67 -23.17 8.81
CA SER A 131 -3.51 -23.48 7.97
C SER A 131 -3.46 -22.59 6.72
N ALA A 132 -4.62 -22.32 6.09
CA ALA A 132 -4.72 -21.39 4.97
C ALA A 132 -4.32 -19.97 5.36
N ALA A 133 -4.78 -19.49 6.51
CA ALA A 133 -4.46 -18.15 7.02
C ALA A 133 -2.96 -17.97 7.26
N LYS A 134 -2.29 -18.98 7.84
CA LYS A 134 -0.83 -18.98 8.04
C LYS A 134 -0.04 -19.07 6.74
N ARG A 135 -0.56 -19.73 5.70
CA ARG A 135 0.07 -19.67 4.36
C ARG A 135 -0.05 -18.27 3.77
N ARG A 136 -1.23 -17.66 3.90
CA ARG A 136 -1.51 -16.34 3.35
C ARG A 136 -0.67 -15.24 3.99
N GLU A 137 -0.47 -15.33 5.31
CA GLU A 137 0.50 -14.54 6.07
C GLU A 137 1.88 -14.52 5.40
N LYS A 138 2.44 -15.70 5.09
CA LYS A 138 3.76 -15.82 4.44
C LYS A 138 3.79 -15.24 3.03
N GLU A 139 2.69 -15.35 2.27
CA GLU A 139 2.58 -14.77 0.92
C GLU A 139 2.56 -13.24 0.93
N TYR A 140 2.12 -12.61 2.03
CA TYR A 140 2.16 -11.16 2.18
C TYR A 140 3.51 -10.66 2.71
N GLU A 141 4.27 -11.51 3.38
CA GLU A 141 5.64 -11.18 3.79
C GLU A 141 6.64 -11.19 2.64
N SER A 142 6.39 -11.97 1.60
CA SER A 142 7.28 -12.07 0.44
C SER A 142 7.11 -10.96 -0.60
N LYS A 143 6.17 -10.03 -0.38
CA LYS A 143 5.85 -8.91 -1.28
C LYS A 143 6.39 -7.59 -0.72
#